data_AF-A0A0M5JAX1-F1
#
_entry.id   AF-A0A0M5JAX1-F1
#
_cell.length_a   1.000
_cell.length_b   1.000
_cell.length_c   1.000
_cell.angle_alpha   90.00
_cell.angle_beta   90.00
_cell.angle_gamma   90.00
#
_symmetry.space_group_name_H-M   'P 1'
#
loop_
_entity.id
_entity.type
_entity.pdbx_description
1 polymer ?
#
loop_
_entity_poly.entity_id
_entity_poly.type
_entity_poly.pdbx_seq_one_letter_code
_entity_poly.pdbx_strand_id
1 'polypeptide(L)'
;QHQYSKHLNMSTYQQLNKQSNNQEQQQQQPFNVGYHLFWYRQQLTRRNVEYMRLSKAKYFITETLLAKTVRNLKACSMDELRTVNNQIVFKHKLKHQIYRLRKLQSLGIKNANPHMQSTEL
;
A
#
# COMPACT_ATOMS: atom_id res chain seq x y z
N GLN A 1 -4.08 40.70 -3.47
CA GLN A 1 -4.25 39.34 -4.02
C GLN A 1 -3.04 38.51 -3.62
N HIS A 2 -3.19 37.61 -2.64
CA HIS A 2 -2.08 36.82 -2.10
C HIS A 2 -1.93 35.50 -2.85
N GLN A 3 -0.70 35.29 -3.32
CA GLN A 3 -0.21 34.10 -4.00
C GLN A 3 0.00 32.95 -3.00
N TYR A 4 -0.23 31.70 -3.39
CA TYR A 4 0.56 30.57 -2.89
C TYR A 4 0.74 29.50 -3.97
N SER A 5 1.92 29.53 -4.57
CA SER A 5 2.50 28.50 -5.44
C SER A 5 3.02 27.35 -4.58
N LYS A 6 2.52 26.12 -4.78
CA LYS A 6 3.00 24.92 -4.07
C LYS A 6 4.14 24.28 -4.86
N HIS A 7 5.35 24.83 -4.74
CA HIS A 7 6.55 24.13 -5.14
C HIS A 7 6.98 23.20 -4.01
N LEU A 8 6.82 21.89 -4.19
CA LEU A 8 7.31 20.89 -3.24
C LEU A 8 8.84 20.91 -3.27
N ASN A 9 9.44 21.42 -2.19
CA ASN A 9 10.88 21.66 -2.10
C ASN A 9 11.62 20.32 -1.92
N MET A 10 12.28 19.84 -2.98
CA MET A 10 13.17 18.66 -2.95
C MET A 10 14.46 18.88 -2.14
N SER A 11 14.63 20.05 -1.50
CA SER A 11 15.81 20.44 -0.72
C SER A 11 15.83 19.87 0.71
N THR A 12 14.69 19.42 1.26
CA THR A 12 14.61 18.99 2.66
C THR A 12 15.40 17.70 2.95
N TYR A 13 15.63 16.84 1.95
CA TYR A 13 16.50 15.65 2.10
C TYR A 13 17.99 15.96 1.90
N GLN A 14 18.34 17.14 1.38
CA GLN A 14 19.73 17.52 1.11
C GLN A 14 20.33 18.43 2.20
N GLN A 15 19.52 18.93 3.13
CA GLN A 15 19.97 19.85 4.19
C GLN A 15 20.53 19.19 5.45
N LEU A 16 20.52 17.85 5.56
CA LEU A 16 21.13 17.13 6.70
C LEU A 16 22.65 16.85 6.57
N ASN A 17 23.30 17.25 5.47
CA ASN A 17 24.73 16.94 5.21
C ASN A 17 25.66 18.16 5.09
N LYS A 18 25.28 19.37 5.52
CA LYS A 18 26.10 20.59 5.30
C LYS A 18 26.39 21.48 6.53
N GLN A 19 26.38 20.93 7.74
CA GLN A 19 26.93 21.62 8.91
C GLN A 19 27.62 20.62 9.84
N SER A 20 28.91 20.35 9.59
CA SER A 20 29.83 19.77 10.57
C SER A 20 31.27 19.95 10.07
N ASN A 21 31.72 21.20 10.07
CA ASN A 21 33.15 21.51 10.09
C ASN A 21 33.31 22.64 11.11
N ASN A 22 33.45 22.24 12.37
CA ASN A 22 34.38 22.80 13.37
C ASN A 22 33.98 22.27 14.75
N GLN A 23 34.86 21.40 15.28
CA GLN A 23 35.23 21.11 16.67
C GLN A 23 34.12 21.38 17.72
N GLU A 24 33.60 20.39 18.44
CA GLU A 24 34.28 19.70 19.54
C GLU A 24 33.65 18.32 19.86
N GLN A 25 34.49 17.45 20.40
CA GLN A 25 34.24 16.08 20.88
C GLN A 25 32.82 15.81 21.41
N GLN A 26 31.99 15.13 20.62
CA GLN A 26 30.85 14.38 21.16
C GLN A 26 30.85 12.98 20.58
N GLN A 27 30.92 12.03 21.52
CA GLN A 27 30.94 10.59 21.37
C GLN A 27 30.16 10.14 20.14
N GLN A 28 30.84 9.43 19.24
CA GLN A 28 30.20 8.60 18.22
C GLN A 28 29.41 7.52 18.97
N GLN A 29 28.18 7.85 19.36
CA GLN A 29 27.21 6.84 19.72
C GLN A 29 27.11 5.92 18.50
N PRO A 30 27.31 4.60 18.65
CA PRO A 30 27.26 3.70 17.51
C PRO A 30 25.92 3.94 16.85
N PHE A 31 25.94 4.25 15.55
CA PHE A 31 24.76 4.33 14.72
C PHE A 31 23.90 3.11 15.07
N ASN A 32 22.82 3.32 15.84
CA ASN A 32 22.08 2.20 16.41
C ASN A 32 21.23 1.64 15.28
N VAL A 33 21.84 0.74 14.51
CA VAL A 33 21.24 0.05 13.37
C VAL A 33 19.90 -0.56 13.81
N GLY A 34 19.81 -1.07 15.03
CA GLY A 34 18.58 -1.62 15.60
C GLY A 34 17.45 -0.59 15.71
N TYR A 35 17.74 0.61 16.21
CA TYR A 35 16.77 1.69 16.35
C TYR A 35 16.28 2.21 14.99
N HIS A 36 17.20 2.43 14.05
CA HIS A 36 16.83 2.84 12.69
C HIS A 36 16.02 1.75 11.97
N LEU A 37 16.40 0.47 12.13
CA LEU A 37 15.68 -0.66 11.55
C LEU A 37 14.29 -0.82 12.17
N PHE A 38 14.16 -0.62 13.48
CA PHE A 38 12.88 -0.59 14.18
C PHE A 38 11.96 0.52 13.63
N TRP A 39 12.45 1.76 13.54
CA TRP A 39 11.67 2.87 12.98
C TRP A 39 11.24 2.63 11.54
N TYR A 40 12.15 2.11 10.72
CA TYR A 40 11.83 1.75 9.34
C TYR A 40 10.74 0.67 9.27
N ARG A 41 10.85 -0.39 10.08
CA ARG A 41 9.81 -1.42 10.21
C ARG A 41 8.48 -0.84 10.70
N GLN A 42 8.51 0.07 11.66
CA GLN A 42 7.32 0.74 12.19
C GLN A 42 6.64 1.57 11.09
N GLN A 43 7.43 2.29 10.29
CA GLN A 43 6.96 3.08 9.17
C GLN A 43 6.35 2.23 8.04
N LEU A 44 6.97 1.08 7.72
CA LEU A 44 6.42 0.10 6.78
C LEU A 44 5.11 -0.49 7.29
N THR A 45 5.02 -0.81 8.58
CA THR A 45 3.81 -1.36 9.22
C THR A 45 2.64 -0.38 9.12
N ARG A 46 2.87 0.91 9.41
CA ARG A 46 1.85 1.98 9.29
C ARG A 46 1.26 2.05 7.87
N ARG A 47 2.10 2.01 6.83
CA ARG A 47 1.62 2.02 5.43
C ARG A 47 0.80 0.77 5.09
N ASN A 48 1.22 -0.41 5.54
CA ASN A 48 0.47 -1.66 5.32
C ASN A 48 -0.90 -1.66 6.00
N VAL A 49 -1.01 -1.10 7.21
CA VAL A 49 -2.30 -0.94 7.90
C VAL A 49 -3.23 0.00 7.13
N GLU A 50 -2.72 1.09 6.56
CA GLU A 50 -3.51 1.99 5.71
C GLU A 50 -4.00 1.30 4.44
N TYR A 51 -3.17 0.49 3.77
CA TYR A 51 -3.62 -0.32 2.63
C TYR A 51 -4.68 -1.35 3.02
N MET A 52 -4.56 -1.97 4.19
CA MET A 52 -5.57 -2.90 4.71
C MET A 52 -6.90 -2.19 4.99
N ARG A 53 -6.86 -1.03 5.66
CA ARG A 53 -8.06 -0.22 5.93
C ARG A 53 -8.73 0.23 4.64
N LEU A 54 -7.94 0.71 3.67
CA LEU A 54 -8.42 1.11 2.36
C LEU A 54 -9.05 -0.06 1.60
N SER A 55 -8.40 -1.22 1.58
CA SER A 55 -8.92 -2.42 0.93
C SER A 55 -10.21 -2.91 1.59
N LYS A 56 -10.32 -2.87 2.93
CA LYS A 56 -11.56 -3.18 3.65
C LYS A 56 -12.70 -2.21 3.30
N ALA A 57 -12.42 -0.91 3.26
CA ALA A 57 -13.40 0.10 2.86
C ALA A 57 -13.87 -0.11 1.41
N LYS A 58 -12.93 -0.36 0.49
CA LYS A 58 -13.24 -0.69 -0.92
C LYS A 58 -14.13 -1.92 -1.02
N TYR A 59 -13.82 -2.98 -0.27
CA TYR A 59 -14.63 -4.19 -0.22
C TYR A 59 -16.06 -3.89 0.25
N PHE A 60 -16.21 -3.21 1.40
CA PHE A 60 -17.52 -2.91 1.97
C PHE A 60 -18.40 -2.04 1.06
N ILE A 61 -17.82 -1.01 0.46
CA ILE A 61 -18.51 -0.15 -0.51
C ILE A 61 -18.95 -0.96 -1.73
N THR A 62 -18.07 -1.81 -2.25
CA THR A 62 -18.37 -2.65 -3.42
C THR A 62 -19.47 -3.66 -3.13
N GLU A 63 -19.43 -4.36 -2.00
CA GLU A 63 -20.47 -5.30 -1.59
C GLU A 63 -21.83 -4.60 -1.43
N THR A 64 -21.83 -3.39 -0.88
CA THR A 64 -23.06 -2.59 -0.72
C THR A 64 -23.63 -2.17 -2.08
N LEU A 65 -22.77 -1.76 -3.03
CA LEU A 65 -23.18 -1.41 -4.39
C LEU A 65 -23.69 -2.63 -5.14
N LEU A 66 -23.00 -3.77 -5.05
CA LEU A 66 -23.41 -5.02 -5.67
C LEU A 66 -24.75 -5.50 -5.13
N ALA A 67 -24.98 -5.45 -3.81
CA ALA A 67 -26.27 -5.80 -3.22
C ALA A 67 -27.40 -4.89 -3.72
N LYS A 68 -27.13 -3.60 -3.97
CA LYS A 68 -28.11 -2.68 -4.58
C LYS A 68 -28.38 -3.02 -6.04
N THR A 69 -27.33 -3.27 -6.82
CA THR A 69 -27.47 -3.66 -8.24
C THR A 69 -28.22 -4.98 -8.39
N VAL A 70 -27.90 -6.01 -7.60
CA VAL A 70 -28.58 -7.31 -7.61
C VAL A 70 -30.07 -7.19 -7.26
N ARG A 71 -30.44 -6.28 -6.35
CA ARG A 71 -31.86 -6.00 -6.05
C ARG A 71 -32.59 -5.26 -7.18
N ASN A 72 -31.86 -4.45 -7.97
CA ASN A 72 -32.41 -3.66 -9.08
C ASN A 72 -32.44 -4.43 -10.42
N LEU A 73 -31.73 -5.55 -10.52
CA LEU A 73 -31.59 -6.43 -11.69
C LEU A 73 -32.90 -7.17 -12.11
N LYS A 74 -34.07 -6.76 -11.62
CA LYS A 74 -35.37 -7.23 -12.17
C LYS A 74 -35.64 -6.69 -13.59
N ALA A 75 -34.90 -5.67 -14.03
CA ALA A 75 -34.86 -5.20 -15.41
C ALA A 75 -33.41 -5.30 -15.91
N CYS A 76 -32.99 -6.50 -16.33
CA CYS A 76 -31.60 -6.81 -16.64
C CYS A 76 -31.13 -6.10 -17.92
N SER A 77 -30.36 -5.02 -17.77
CA SER A 77 -29.59 -4.44 -18.87
C SER A 77 -28.29 -5.24 -19.07
N MET A 78 -27.90 -5.47 -20.33
CA MET A 78 -26.67 -6.20 -20.69
C MET A 78 -25.41 -5.60 -20.06
N ASP A 79 -25.41 -4.30 -19.77
CA ASP A 79 -24.31 -3.60 -19.12
C ASP A 79 -24.17 -3.96 -17.64
N GLU A 80 -25.29 -4.20 -16.96
CA GLU A 80 -25.30 -4.66 -15.56
C GLU A 80 -24.74 -6.08 -15.47
N LEU A 81 -25.10 -6.95 -16.42
CA LEU A 81 -24.57 -8.31 -16.49
C LEU A 81 -23.05 -8.32 -16.75
N ARG A 82 -22.57 -7.49 -17.67
CA ARG A 82 -21.12 -7.31 -17.91
C ARG A 82 -20.40 -6.78 -16.67
N THR A 83 -21.02 -5.84 -15.97
CA THR A 83 -20.48 -5.28 -14.72
C THR A 83 -20.34 -6.36 -13.65
N VAL A 84 -21.37 -7.20 -13.47
CA VAL A 84 -21.32 -8.32 -12.52
C VAL A 84 -20.25 -9.34 -12.91
N ASN A 85 -20.14 -9.71 -14.19
CA ASN A 85 -19.10 -10.63 -14.65
C ASN A 85 -17.68 -10.11 -14.37
N ASN A 86 -17.43 -8.83 -14.68
CA ASN A 86 -16.14 -8.20 -14.41
C ASN A 86 -15.79 -8.22 -12.91
N GLN A 87 -16.78 -7.98 -12.05
CA GLN A 87 -16.61 -8.06 -10.60
C GLN A 87 -16.30 -9.49 -10.14
N ILE A 88 -16.96 -10.50 -10.70
CA ILE A 88 -16.70 -11.92 -10.40
C ILE A 88 -15.27 -12.31 -10.78
N VAL A 89 -14.83 -11.96 -11.99
CA VAL A 89 -13.48 -12.23 -12.47
C VAL A 89 -12.43 -11.55 -11.58
N PHE A 90 -12.67 -10.29 -11.21
CA PHE A 90 -11.77 -9.54 -10.35
C PHE A 90 -11.68 -10.14 -8.93
N LYS A 91 -12.81 -10.58 -8.35
CA LYS A 91 -12.85 -11.29 -7.07
C LYS A 91 -11.98 -12.56 -7.11
N HIS A 92 -12.02 -13.30 -8.21
CA HIS A 92 -11.20 -14.50 -8.38
C HIS A 92 -9.70 -14.17 -8.39
N LYS A 93 -9.31 -13.12 -9.12
CA LYS A 93 -7.92 -12.63 -9.16
C LYS A 93 -7.43 -12.22 -7.77
N LEU A 94 -8.23 -11.47 -7.01
CA LEU A 94 -7.89 -11.06 -5.65
C LEU A 94 -7.74 -12.25 -4.70
N LYS A 95 -8.65 -13.24 -4.76
CA LYS A 95 -8.55 -14.46 -3.95
C LYS A 95 -7.22 -15.17 -4.20
N HIS A 96 -6.82 -15.27 -5.47
CA HIS A 96 -5.56 -15.91 -5.85
C HIS A 96 -4.34 -15.13 -5.34
N GLN A 97 -4.35 -13.80 -5.43
CA GLN A 97 -3.29 -12.95 -4.88
C GLN A 97 -3.16 -13.10 -3.37
N ILE A 98 -4.28 -13.13 -2.64
CA ILE A 98 -4.29 -13.33 -1.18
C ILE A 98 -3.70 -14.69 -0.81
N TYR A 99 -4.09 -15.74 -1.53
CA TYR A 99 -3.55 -17.08 -1.31
C TYR A 99 -2.03 -17.10 -1.53
N ARG A 100 -1.54 -16.51 -2.62
CA ARG A 100 -0.12 -16.39 -2.93
C ARG A 100 0.64 -15.65 -1.81
N LEU A 101 0.11 -14.52 -1.35
CA LEU A 101 0.73 -13.73 -0.27
C LEU A 101 0.81 -14.52 1.04
N ARG A 102 -0.23 -15.29 1.39
CA ARG A 102 -0.19 -16.16 2.57
C ARG A 102 0.88 -17.25 2.46
N LYS A 103 1.02 -17.88 1.29
CA LYS A 103 2.06 -18.87 1.03
C LYS A 103 3.46 -18.28 1.14
N LEU A 104 3.67 -17.08 0.60
CA LEU A 104 4.96 -16.39 0.70
C LEU A 104 5.27 -15.93 2.13
N GLN A 105 4.25 -15.52 2.89
CA GLN A 105 4.39 -15.22 4.32
C GLN A 105 4.79 -16.46 5.13
N SER A 106 4.21 -17.64 4.86
CA SER A 106 4.63 -18.89 5.53
C SER A 106 6.08 -19.27 5.21
N LEU A 107 6.60 -18.82 4.07
CA LEU A 107 8.01 -19.00 3.66
C LEU A 107 8.94 -17.89 4.17
N GLY A 108 8.45 -16.96 5.00
CA GLY A 108 9.24 -15.86 5.57
C GLY A 108 9.46 -14.66 4.65
N ILE A 109 8.89 -14.66 3.44
CA ILE A 109 9.03 -13.59 2.45
C ILE A 109 7.91 -12.56 2.66
N LYS A 110 8.26 -11.43 3.29
CA LYS A 110 7.29 -10.42 3.74
C LYS A 110 6.98 -9.30 2.73
N ASN A 111 7.65 -9.29 1.56
CA ASN A 111 7.54 -8.23 0.54
C ASN A 111 7.42 -8.79 -0.88
N ALA A 112 6.39 -9.61 -1.14
CA ALA A 112 6.11 -10.08 -2.49
C ALA A 112 5.36 -9.00 -3.28
N ASN A 113 6.02 -8.39 -4.27
CA ASN A 113 5.41 -7.41 -5.15
C ASN A 113 4.17 -8.01 -5.87
N PRO A 114 2.97 -7.41 -5.76
CA PRO A 114 1.76 -7.90 -6.42
C PRO A 114 1.83 -7.82 -7.95
N HIS A 115 2.73 -6.99 -8.51
CA HIS A 115 3.00 -6.85 -9.94
C HIS A 115 4.19 -7.67 -10.43
N MET A 116 4.95 -8.34 -9.55
CA MET A 116 5.90 -9.34 -10.01
C MET A 116 5.11 -10.53 -10.54
N GLN A 117 5.29 -10.83 -11.84
CA GLN A 117 4.92 -12.13 -12.38
C GLN A 117 5.60 -13.20 -11.54
N SER A 118 4.88 -14.28 -11.25
CA SER A 118 5.47 -15.38 -10.49
C SER A 118 6.58 -15.94 -11.36
N THR A 119 7.84 -15.85 -10.91
CA THR A 119 8.89 -16.68 -11.50
C THR A 119 8.48 -18.11 -11.22
N GLU A 120 8.17 -18.84 -12.29
CA GLU A 120 7.96 -20.27 -12.21
C GLU A 120 9.22 -20.91 -11.63
N LEU A 121 9.03 -21.73 -10.60
CA LEU A 121 10.08 -22.59 -10.05
C LEU A 121 10.10 -23.89 -10.83
#